data_AF-A0A930UPA9-F1
#
_entry.id   AF-A0A930UPA9-F1
#
_cell.length_a   1.000
_cell.length_b   1.000
_cell.length_c   1.000
_cell.angle_alpha   90.00
_cell.angle_beta   90.00
_cell.angle_gamma   90.00
#
_symmetry.space_group_name_H-M   'P 1'
#
loop_
_entity.id
_entity.type
_entity.pdbx_description
1 polymer ?
#
loop_
_entity_poly.entity_id
_entity_poly.type
_entity_poly.pdbx_seq_one_letter_code
_entity_poly.pdbx_strand_id
1 'polypeptide(L)' 'MCQTCHGLDGIAKIPLAPHIAGESELYLRSRLEAYRSGEIEHEMMSLVAKTLSDEDIADLAAWYASVRISAQIPE' A
#
# COMPACT_ATOMS: atom_id res chain seq x y z
N MET A 1 -3.15 9.64 -5.55
CA MET A 1 -3.14 9.78 -4.06
C MET A 1 -2.04 8.93 -3.45
N CYS A 2 -2.02 7.62 -3.69
CA CYS A 2 -1.07 6.68 -3.07
C CYS A 2 0.40 6.90 -3.49
N GLN A 3 0.64 7.26 -4.76
CA GLN A 3 1.98 7.44 -5.31
C GLN A 3 2.79 8.57 -4.67
N THR A 4 2.13 9.54 -4.03
CA THR A 4 2.81 10.69 -3.39
C THR A 4 3.71 10.24 -2.26
N CYS A 5 3.29 9.21 -1.51
CA CYS A 5 4.06 8.65 -0.41
C CYS A 5 4.76 7.35 -0.83
N HIS A 6 4.04 6.47 -1.54
CA HIS A 6 4.51 5.11 -1.83
C HIS A 6 5.20 4.97 -3.19
N GLY A 7 5.22 6.01 -4.04
CA GLY A 7 5.73 5.91 -5.41
C GLY A 7 4.73 5.26 -6.37
N LEU A 8 4.81 5.59 -7.66
CA LEU A 8 3.95 4.97 -8.69
C LEU A 8 4.27 3.48 -8.86
N ASP A 9 5.54 3.14 -8.68
CA ASP A 9 6.13 1.82 -8.66
C ASP A 9 6.00 1.13 -7.29
N GLY A 10 5.34 1.73 -6.30
CA GLY A 10 5.28 1.20 -4.93
C GLY A 10 6.62 1.29 -4.18
N ILE A 11 7.64 1.93 -4.75
CA ILE A 11 8.92 2.19 -4.08
C ILE A 11 8.92 3.63 -3.57
N ALA A 12 8.49 3.78 -2.31
CA ALA A 12 8.52 5.03 -1.57
C ALA A 12 9.82 5.84 -1.77
N LYS A 13 9.67 7.16 -1.94
CA LYS A 13 10.80 8.11 -2.05
C LYS A 13 10.96 8.99 -0.81
N ILE A 14 10.13 8.76 0.20
CA ILE A 14 10.18 9.46 1.49
C ILE A 14 10.43 8.46 2.61
N PRO A 15 11.16 8.83 3.68
CA PRO A 15 11.50 7.89 4.76
C PRO A 15 10.30 7.38 5.58
N LEU A 16 9.21 8.15 5.59
CA LEU A 16 8.05 7.89 6.43
C LEU A 16 7.06 6.88 5.83
N ALA A 17 7.21 6.55 4.53
CA ALA A 17 6.33 5.64 3.84
C ALA A 17 7.05 4.33 3.54
N PRO A 18 6.42 3.16 3.81
CA PRO A 18 6.99 1.89 3.42
C PRO A 18 6.92 1.69 1.90
N HIS A 19 7.85 0.89 1.37
CA HIS A 19 7.69 0.26 0.07
C HIS A 19 6.53 -0.74 0.13
N ILE A 20 5.70 -0.76 -0.90
CA ILE A 20 4.54 -1.65 -1.05
C ILE A 20 4.55 -2.40 -2.38
N ALA A 21 5.60 -2.19 -3.18
CA ALA A 21 5.77 -2.81 -4.48
C ALA A 21 5.89 -4.33 -4.37
N GLY A 22 5.05 -5.07 -5.11
CA GLY A 22 5.10 -6.53 -5.15
C GLY A 22 4.65 -7.22 -3.86
N GLU A 23 4.10 -6.46 -2.91
CA GLU A 23 3.45 -7.03 -1.74
C GLU A 23 2.20 -7.81 -2.15
N SER A 24 1.83 -8.81 -1.34
CA SER A 24 0.65 -9.62 -1.59
C SER A 24 -0.62 -8.77 -1.72
N GLU A 25 -1.40 -9.00 -2.78
CA GLU A 25 -2.69 -8.33 -2.99
C GLU A 25 -3.62 -8.50 -1.78
N LEU A 26 -3.69 -9.72 -1.21
CA LEU A 26 -4.46 -10.01 -0.01
C LEU A 26 -3.97 -9.21 1.20
N TYR A 27 -2.66 -9.05 1.33
CA TYR A 27 -2.07 -8.25 2.41
C TYR A 27 -2.44 -6.78 2.24
N LEU A 28 -2.23 -6.21 1.06
CA LEU A 28 -2.53 -4.80 0.80
C LEU A 28 -4.00 -4.49 1.03
N ARG A 29 -4.90 -5.34 0.52
CA ARG A 29 -6.34 -5.21 0.72
C ARG A 29 -6.72 -5.27 2.19
N SER A 30 -6.29 -6.30 2.92
CA SER A 30 -6.62 -6.46 4.34
C SER A 30 -6.10 -5.31 5.20
N ARG A 31 -4.91 -4.78 4.90
CA ARG A 31 -4.36 -3.62 5.62
C ARG A 31 -5.18 -2.36 5.35
N LEU A 32 -5.54 -2.08 4.09
CA LEU A 32 -6.38 -0.93 3.75
C LEU A 32 -7.77 -1.01 4.40
N GLU A 33 -8.39 -2.20 4.40
CA GLU A 33 -9.68 -2.44 5.07
C GLU A 33 -9.56 -2.26 6.59
N ALA A 34 -8.47 -2.73 7.20
CA ALA A 34 -8.20 -2.56 8.63
C ALA A 34 -7.95 -1.09 9.01
N TYR A 35 -7.23 -0.33 8.18
CA TYR A 35 -7.06 1.12 8.37
C TYR A 35 -8.39 1.88 8.23
N ARG A 36 -9.24 1.49 7.27
CA ARG A 36 -10.53 2.13 7.00
C ARG A 36 -11.55 1.86 8.11
N SER A 37 -11.60 0.63 8.62
CA SER A 37 -12.49 0.23 9.71
C SER A 37 -12.05 0.75 11.08
N GLY A 38 -10.78 1.11 11.22
CA GLY A 38 -10.19 1.53 12.50
C GLY A 38 -9.70 0.36 13.36
N GLU A 39 -9.70 -0.87 12.85
CA GLU A 39 -9.02 -2.00 13.51
C GLU A 39 -7.53 -1.72 13.70
N ILE A 40 -6.92 -1.03 12.72
CA ILE A 40 -5.56 -0.50 12.82
C ILE A 40 -5.63 1.02 12.70
N GLU A 41 -5.12 1.71 13.72
CA GLU A 41 -5.00 3.15 13.71
C GLU A 41 -3.59 3.59 13.31
N HIS A 42 -3.51 4.53 12.36
CA HIS A 42 -2.30 5.20 11.95
C HIS A 42 -2.63 6.61 11.46
N GLU A 43 -1.88 7.61 11.95
CA GLU A 43 -2.14 9.04 11.72
C GLU A 43 -2.46 9.40 10.26
N MET A 44 -1.68 8.89 9.31
CA MET A 44 -1.87 9.16 7.88
C MET A 44 -2.77 8.12 7.19
N MET A 45 -2.45 6.83 7.31
CA MET A 45 -3.13 5.79 6.53
C MET A 45 -4.59 5.59 6.92
N SER A 46 -4.97 5.81 8.19
CA SER A 46 -6.39 5.75 8.58
C SER A 46 -7.21 6.88 7.95
N LEU A 47 -6.62 8.06 7.73
CA LEU A 47 -7.31 9.17 7.03
C LEU A 47 -7.44 8.88 5.53
N VAL A 48 -6.38 8.36 4.91
CA VAL A 48 -6.39 7.99 3.48
C VAL A 48 -7.38 6.85 3.23
N ALA A 49 -7.34 5.80 4.04
CA ALA A 49 -8.19 4.62 3.84
C ALA A 49 -9.68 4.92 4.00
N LYS A 50 -10.06 5.90 4.84
CA LYS A 50 -11.44 6.36 5.00
C LYS A 50 -12.07 6.95 3.73
N THR A 51 -11.26 7.42 2.78
CA THR A 51 -11.78 7.98 1.53
C THR A 51 -11.91 6.94 0.41
N LEU A 52 -11.52 5.69 0.65
CA LEU A 52 -11.49 4.64 -0.37
C LEU A 52 -12.77 3.80 -0.36
N SER A 53 -13.34 3.60 -1.54
CA SER A 53 -14.38 2.60 -1.77
C SER A 53 -13.79 1.18 -1.75
N ASP A 54 -14.65 0.16 -1.74
CA ASP A 54 -14.21 -1.24 -1.85
C ASP A 54 -13.51 -1.52 -3.18
N GLU A 55 -13.99 -0.90 -4.26
CA GLU A 55 -13.40 -0.98 -5.60
C GLU A 55 -12.01 -0.34 -5.61
N ASP A 56 -11.86 0.87 -5.04
CA ASP A 56 -10.55 1.52 -4.93
C ASP A 56 -9.54 0.65 -4.18
N ILE A 57 -9.96 0.03 -3.06
CA ILE A 57 -9.07 -0.85 -2.29
C ILE A 57 -8.65 -2.06 -3.13
N ALA A 58 -9.57 -2.70 -3.84
CA ALA A 58 -9.27 -3.84 -4.70
C ALA A 58 -8.31 -3.45 -5.82
N ASP A 59 -8.59 -2.35 -6.52
CA ASP A 59 -7.77 -1.87 -7.65
C ASP A 59 -6.37 -1.46 -7.21
N LEU A 60 -6.24 -0.75 -6.09
CA LEU A 60 -4.95 -0.35 -5.54
C LEU A 60 -4.13 -1.56 -5.08
N ALA A 61 -4.76 -2.53 -4.41
CA ALA A 61 -4.11 -3.75 -3.99
C ALA A 61 -3.60 -4.55 -5.20
N ALA A 62 -4.43 -4.74 -6.22
CA ALA A 62 -4.07 -5.44 -7.45
C ALA A 62 -2.94 -4.71 -8.20
N TRP A 63 -3.00 -3.39 -8.29
CA TRP A 63 -1.96 -2.58 -8.93
C TRP A 63 -0.60 -2.79 -8.29
N TYR A 64 -0.47 -2.54 -6.98
CA TYR A 64 0.83 -2.61 -6.31
C TYR A 64 1.35 -4.05 -6.20
N ALA A 65 0.46 -5.04 -6.06
CA ALA A 65 0.83 -6.45 -6.09
C ALA A 65 1.38 -6.89 -7.46
N SER A 66 0.93 -6.25 -8.55
CA SER A 66 1.43 -6.55 -9.89
C SER A 66 2.87 -6.07 -10.15
N VAL A 67 3.41 -5.19 -9.29
CA VAL A 67 4.77 -4.69 -9.42
C VAL A 67 5.76 -5.82 -9.14
N ARG A 68 6.71 -6.03 -10.06
CA ARG A 68 7.73 -7.07 -9.94
C ARG A 68 8.98 -6.52 -9.27
N ILE A 69 9.36 -7.13 -8.15
CA ILE A 69 10.60 -6.84 -7.43
C ILE A 69 11.56 -8.00 -7.58
N SER A 70 12.85 -7.69 -7.76
CA SER A 70 13.94 -8.66 -7.78
C SER A 70 14.88 -8.39 -6.61
N ALA A 71 15.15 -9.41 -5.79
CA ALA A 71 16.17 -9.35 -4.75
C ALA A 71 17.52 -9.85 -5.29
N GLN A 72 18.60 -9.25 -4.80
CA GLN A 72 19.97 -9.73 -5.00
C GLN A 72 20.47 -10.31 -3.68
N ILE A 73 21.24 -11.40 -3.75
CA ILE A 73 21.87 -11.99 -2.57
C ILE A 73 23.07 -11.09 -2.20
N PRO A 74 23.22 -10.67 -0.93
CA PRO A 74 24.42 -9.99 -0.47
C PRO A 74 25.64 -10.89 -0.68
N GLU A 75 26.74 -10.34 -1.19
CA GLU A 75 28.04 -11.04 -1.30
C GLU A 75 28.62 -11.44 0.06
#